data_AF-A0A1A8P736-F1
#
_entry.id   AF-A0A1A8P736-F1
#
_cell.length_a   1.000
_cell.length_b   1.000
_cell.length_c   1.000
_cell.angle_alpha   90.00
_cell.angle_beta   90.00
_cell.angle_gamma   90.00
#
_symmetry.space_group_name_H-M   'P 1'
#
loop_
_entity.id
_entity.type
_entity.pdbx_description
1 polymer ?
#
loop_
_entity_poly.entity_id
_entity_poly.type
_entity_poly.pdbx_seq_one_letter_code
_entity_poly.pdbx_strand_id
1 'polypeptide(L)'
;DESVLSAAEAAATGFKDPHSAKLLSAGQAMKKGLLNKNTALQVLQAQESVGGILDPNLSVFLPKNIARKQDLIDEDLCQALNQLPVCFLDPDTQQPTTYMSLKKKCKSDVSTGLLLLPKPKQPMTIQGLRNQVSVTELVDANLISKSDVDQLNQGKLTSKDIEDRLHSYLRGSTCIAGVYDEAHDKVMTIYQAMKDGLLRCGTTLELLEAQAASGFVIDPVNDLFLTVAEAYNRRLFGPEFKDKLLSAEKAVTGYKMPGTDTIISLFQAIEKGLVEKGHGIRLLEAQIASGGIIDPKHSHRIEVDVAYKRGYFDEEMNKILTDESDDTKCFFDPNTEENLTYLDLKKRCIIDKKTGLTLLPITDKKKQESTKKNTVRKRRVIIVDPDTGKEMTIREAYDKGYIEYDTYIELSEQECEWEEITITAPDGSMHFFINDRRSGKKFDISDLLEKGVINESIVQQYRTRTITITQLADIVTEKTKHLLLSSSSSS
;
A
#
# COMPACT_ATOMS: atom_id res chain seq x y z
N ASP A 1 25.25 14.75 34.93
CA ASP A 1 25.06 14.25 36.31
C ASP A 1 26.35 14.05 37.08
N GLU A 2 27.24 15.05 37.12
CA GLU A 2 28.41 15.01 38.00
C GLU A 2 27.99 15.07 39.48
N SER A 3 26.96 15.88 39.79
CA SER A 3 26.42 16.03 41.15
C SER A 3 25.83 14.75 41.73
N VAL A 4 25.17 13.92 40.91
CA VAL A 4 24.58 12.64 41.34
C VAL A 4 25.66 11.62 41.66
N LEU A 5 26.71 11.56 40.83
CA LEU A 5 27.86 10.68 41.06
C LEU A 5 28.64 11.10 42.31
N SER A 6 28.85 12.40 42.53
CA SER A 6 29.47 12.90 43.76
C SER A 6 28.64 12.58 45.01
N ALA A 7 27.31 12.63 44.94
CA ALA A 7 26.45 12.24 46.04
C ALA A 7 26.51 10.72 46.33
N ALA A 8 26.60 9.89 45.30
CA ALA A 8 26.77 8.45 45.45
C ALA A 8 28.15 8.10 46.04
N GLU A 9 29.21 8.78 45.62
CA GLU A 9 30.55 8.66 46.20
C GLU A 9 30.56 9.10 47.68
N ALA A 10 29.94 10.25 47.98
CA ALA A 10 29.80 10.75 49.36
C ALA A 10 28.99 9.80 50.25
N ALA A 11 28.10 8.98 49.70
CA ALA A 11 27.43 7.96 50.47
C ALA A 11 28.34 6.77 50.84
N ALA A 12 29.48 6.60 50.18
CA ALA A 12 30.53 5.65 50.54
C ALA A 12 31.63 6.30 51.42
N THR A 13 32.09 7.48 51.06
CA THR A 13 33.18 8.19 51.78
C THR A 13 32.70 9.00 52.98
N GLY A 14 31.40 9.29 53.05
CA GLY A 14 30.76 10.10 54.07
C GLY A 14 30.50 11.55 53.63
N PHE A 15 29.31 12.07 53.95
CA PHE A 15 28.95 13.46 53.69
C PHE A 15 29.60 14.38 54.73
N LYS A 16 30.23 15.46 54.28
CA LYS A 16 30.83 16.44 55.20
C LYS A 16 29.73 17.23 55.91
N ASP A 17 29.79 17.25 57.24
CA ASP A 17 28.95 18.12 58.04
C ASP A 17 29.51 19.56 58.01
N PRO A 18 28.72 20.58 57.61
CA PRO A 18 29.20 21.97 57.63
C PRO A 18 29.57 22.47 59.03
N HIS A 19 29.07 21.80 60.07
CA HIS A 19 29.21 22.21 61.47
C HIS A 19 30.06 21.24 62.30
N SER A 20 30.60 20.17 61.71
CA SER A 20 31.38 19.15 62.41
C SER A 20 32.46 18.53 61.53
N ALA A 21 33.54 18.06 62.14
CA ALA A 21 34.53 17.23 61.45
C ALA A 21 34.03 15.79 61.20
N LYS A 22 32.85 15.42 61.72
CA LYS A 22 32.28 14.09 61.57
C LYS A 22 31.73 13.87 60.16
N LEU A 23 31.99 12.68 59.62
CA LEU A 23 31.41 12.23 58.37
C LEU A 23 30.01 11.65 58.63
N LEU A 24 29.04 12.11 57.85
CA LEU A 24 27.64 11.70 57.96
C LEU A 24 27.35 10.55 57.01
N SER A 25 26.61 9.56 57.50
CA SER A 25 25.99 8.54 56.66
C SER A 25 24.90 9.13 55.75
N ALA A 26 24.46 8.39 54.73
CA ALA A 26 23.41 8.84 53.82
C ALA A 26 22.08 9.18 54.54
N GLY A 27 21.73 8.43 55.60
CA GLY A 27 20.54 8.72 56.41
C GLY A 27 20.67 10.03 57.18
N GLN A 28 21.82 10.26 57.83
CA GLN A 28 22.10 11.51 58.54
C GLN A 28 22.18 12.72 57.60
N ALA A 29 22.78 12.56 56.42
CA ALA A 29 22.86 13.59 55.40
C ALA A 29 21.46 13.99 54.90
N MET A 30 20.56 13.02 54.71
CA MET A 30 19.16 13.28 54.35
C MET A 30 18.44 14.09 55.43
N LYS A 31 18.57 13.67 56.70
CA LYS A 31 17.99 14.35 57.86
C LYS A 31 18.47 15.80 58.00
N LYS A 32 19.70 16.10 57.59
CA LYS A 32 20.28 17.46 57.57
C LYS A 32 20.00 18.24 56.28
N GLY A 33 19.24 17.69 55.33
CA GLY A 33 18.91 18.33 54.06
C GLY A 33 20.08 18.39 53.07
N LEU A 34 21.18 17.67 53.34
CA LEU A 34 22.36 17.60 52.45
C LEU A 34 22.16 16.59 51.31
N LEU A 35 21.19 15.67 51.45
CA LEU A 35 20.86 14.66 50.46
C LEU A 35 19.33 14.62 50.27
N ASN A 36 18.87 14.58 49.02
CA ASN A 36 17.44 14.45 48.76
C ASN A 36 16.95 13.04 49.14
N LYS A 37 15.66 12.93 49.49
CA LYS A 37 15.06 11.66 49.96
C LYS A 37 15.14 10.54 48.92
N ASN A 38 14.99 10.82 47.62
CA ASN A 38 14.99 9.81 46.57
C ASN A 38 16.38 9.18 46.39
N THR A 39 17.43 9.99 46.35
CA THR A 39 18.84 9.57 46.28
C THR A 39 19.25 8.88 47.58
N ALA A 40 18.78 9.35 48.73
CA ALA A 40 19.02 8.66 50.00
C ALA A 40 18.43 7.24 49.98
N LEU A 41 17.17 7.07 49.55
CA LEU A 41 16.54 5.76 49.43
C LEU A 41 17.24 4.86 48.39
N GLN A 42 17.66 5.41 47.25
CA GLN A 42 18.44 4.68 46.24
C GLN A 42 19.72 4.09 46.83
N VAL A 43 20.54 4.93 47.48
CA VAL A 43 21.83 4.47 48.00
C VAL A 43 21.66 3.57 49.22
N LEU A 44 20.76 3.89 50.14
CA LEU A 44 20.49 3.04 51.31
C LEU A 44 19.94 1.66 50.92
N GLN A 45 19.09 1.58 49.88
CA GLN A 45 18.62 0.29 49.35
C GLN A 45 19.78 -0.52 48.72
N ALA A 46 20.73 0.14 48.04
CA ALA A 46 21.91 -0.52 47.51
C ALA A 46 22.85 -1.00 48.63
N GLN A 47 23.09 -0.19 49.66
CA GLN A 47 23.89 -0.56 50.84
C GLN A 47 23.28 -1.77 51.58
N GLU A 48 21.97 -1.73 51.83
CA GLU A 48 21.26 -2.81 52.51
C GLU A 48 21.41 -4.14 51.75
N SER A 49 21.42 -4.11 50.42
CA SER A 49 21.59 -5.29 49.58
C SER A 49 22.94 -5.98 49.72
N VAL A 50 23.98 -5.28 50.21
CA VAL A 50 25.35 -5.79 50.34
C VAL A 50 25.75 -6.08 51.79
N GLY A 51 24.85 -5.87 52.76
CA GLY A 51 25.06 -6.33 54.14
C GLY A 51 24.54 -5.41 55.24
N GLY A 52 24.12 -4.18 54.92
CA GLY A 52 23.60 -3.26 55.94
C GLY A 52 23.73 -1.79 55.56
N ILE A 53 23.77 -0.90 56.54
CA ILE A 53 23.97 0.54 56.32
C ILE A 53 25.44 0.87 56.61
N LEU A 54 26.08 1.66 55.76
CA LEU A 54 27.48 2.03 55.92
C LEU A 54 27.68 3.09 57.00
N ASP A 55 28.58 2.85 57.95
CA ASP A 55 29.16 3.89 58.79
C ASP A 55 30.43 4.43 58.12
N PRO A 56 30.45 5.68 57.62
CA PRO A 56 31.63 6.22 56.94
C PRO A 56 32.80 6.47 57.89
N ASN A 57 32.57 6.69 59.19
CA ASN A 57 33.67 6.94 60.14
C ASN A 57 34.41 5.66 60.49
N LEU A 58 33.70 4.52 60.49
CA LEU A 58 34.26 3.20 60.77
C LEU A 58 34.61 2.43 59.49
N SER A 59 34.12 2.88 58.33
CA SER A 59 34.25 2.20 57.03
C SER A 59 33.75 0.74 57.07
N VAL A 60 32.63 0.49 57.78
CA VAL A 60 32.01 -0.84 57.90
C VAL A 60 30.51 -0.79 57.66
N PHE A 61 29.96 -1.86 57.08
CA PHE A 61 28.51 -2.06 56.99
C PHE A 61 27.97 -2.61 58.31
N LEU A 62 26.96 -1.95 58.85
CA LEU A 62 26.27 -2.36 60.06
C LEU A 62 24.87 -2.87 59.74
N PRO A 63 24.45 -4.00 60.35
CA PRO A 63 23.06 -4.44 60.28
C PRO A 63 22.09 -3.31 60.64
N LYS A 64 20.97 -3.22 59.92
CA LYS A 64 20.00 -2.11 60.00
C LYS A 64 19.55 -1.79 61.44
N ASN A 65 19.38 -2.81 62.28
CA ASN A 65 19.03 -2.65 63.70
C ASN A 65 20.15 -1.97 64.52
N ILE A 66 21.41 -2.23 64.22
CA ILE A 66 22.57 -1.60 64.86
C ILE A 66 22.75 -0.19 64.32
N ALA A 67 22.66 -0.01 62.99
CA ALA A 67 22.76 1.29 62.34
C ALA A 67 21.72 2.30 62.89
N ARG A 68 20.49 1.83 63.14
CA ARG A 68 19.45 2.63 63.79
C ARG A 68 19.80 3.01 65.23
N LYS A 69 20.33 2.07 66.03
CA LYS A 69 20.78 2.35 67.41
C LYS A 69 21.92 3.37 67.46
N GLN A 70 22.72 3.46 66.40
CA GLN A 70 23.82 4.41 66.26
C GLN A 70 23.41 5.71 65.53
N ASP A 71 22.11 5.92 65.27
CA ASP A 71 21.56 7.09 64.56
C ASP A 71 22.18 7.32 63.17
N LEU A 72 22.59 6.25 62.48
CA LEU A 72 23.04 6.31 61.08
C LEU A 72 21.86 6.35 60.09
N ILE A 73 20.72 5.83 60.52
CA ILE A 73 19.45 5.85 59.78
C ILE A 73 18.31 6.01 60.78
N ASP A 74 17.32 6.84 60.45
CA ASP A 74 16.14 7.07 61.29
C ASP A 74 15.03 6.01 61.04
N GLU A 75 14.01 6.03 61.90
CA GLU A 75 12.89 5.09 61.82
C GLU A 75 12.09 5.27 60.52
N ASP A 76 11.91 6.51 60.07
CA ASP A 76 11.13 6.83 58.87
C ASP A 76 11.78 6.26 57.60
N LEU A 77 13.10 6.41 57.46
CA LEU A 77 13.86 5.79 56.37
C LEU A 77 13.88 4.27 56.48
N CYS A 78 14.00 3.72 57.69
CA CYS A 78 13.91 2.26 57.89
C CYS A 78 12.55 1.72 57.43
N GLN A 79 11.46 2.39 57.81
CA GLN A 79 10.11 2.01 57.40
C GLN A 79 9.93 2.16 55.89
N ALA A 80 10.44 3.23 55.29
CA ALA A 80 10.40 3.44 53.85
C ALA A 80 11.16 2.34 53.09
N LEU A 81 12.36 1.95 53.54
CA LEU A 81 13.13 0.86 52.92
C LEU A 81 12.42 -0.50 53.03
N ASN A 82 11.74 -0.77 54.15
CA ASN A 82 10.97 -1.99 54.33
C ASN A 82 9.78 -2.10 53.35
N GLN A 83 9.31 -0.99 52.77
CA GLN A 83 8.29 -0.99 51.72
C GLN A 83 8.85 -1.34 50.32
N LEU A 84 10.16 -1.61 50.21
CA LEU A 84 10.84 -1.97 48.96
C LEU A 84 10.58 -0.95 47.83
N PRO A 85 10.94 0.32 48.02
CA PRO A 85 10.65 1.37 47.06
C PRO A 85 11.34 1.09 45.72
N VAL A 86 10.61 1.31 44.62
CA VAL A 86 11.09 1.08 43.24
C VAL A 86 11.99 2.22 42.76
N CYS A 87 13.18 2.30 43.36
CA CYS A 87 14.12 3.40 43.21
C CYS A 87 14.99 3.34 41.94
N PHE A 88 14.92 2.26 41.16
CA PHE A 88 15.77 2.02 39.98
C PHE A 88 14.92 1.80 38.73
N LEU A 89 15.54 1.92 37.55
CA LEU A 89 14.93 1.51 36.28
C LEU A 89 15.58 0.22 35.79
N ASP A 90 14.76 -0.70 35.33
CA ASP A 90 15.24 -1.92 34.69
C ASP A 90 15.85 -1.60 33.33
N PRO A 91 17.14 -1.91 33.08
CA PRO A 91 17.76 -1.57 31.80
C PRO A 91 17.13 -2.27 30.60
N ASP A 92 16.52 -3.46 30.79
CA ASP A 92 15.83 -4.18 29.73
C ASP A 92 14.45 -3.56 29.41
N THR A 93 13.65 -3.30 30.44
CA THR A 93 12.22 -2.95 30.27
C THR A 93 11.91 -1.47 30.48
N GLN A 94 12.86 -0.69 30.98
CA GLN A 94 12.70 0.70 31.41
C GLN A 94 11.60 0.88 32.47
N GLN A 95 11.22 -0.19 33.18
CA GLN A 95 10.19 -0.16 34.22
C GLN A 95 10.81 0.12 35.60
N PRO A 96 10.10 0.82 36.50
CA PRO A 96 10.54 1.00 37.90
C PRO A 96 10.74 -0.34 38.61
N THR A 97 11.87 -0.50 39.29
CA THR A 97 12.28 -1.72 39.97
C THR A 97 13.13 -1.43 41.21
N THR A 98 13.46 -2.46 41.99
CA THR A 98 14.31 -2.36 43.19
C THR A 98 15.73 -2.84 42.88
N TYR A 99 16.71 -2.38 43.66
CA TYR A 99 18.11 -2.84 43.52
C TYR A 99 18.22 -4.36 43.71
N MET A 100 17.44 -4.94 44.62
CA MET A 100 17.42 -6.38 44.86
C MET A 100 16.92 -7.17 43.64
N SER A 101 15.89 -6.67 42.94
CA SER A 101 15.40 -7.28 41.71
C SER A 101 16.46 -7.25 40.61
N LEU A 102 17.20 -6.15 40.45
CA LEU A 102 18.32 -6.06 39.52
C LEU A 102 19.44 -7.02 39.90
N LYS A 103 19.84 -7.05 41.18
CA LYS A 103 20.88 -7.93 41.71
C LYS A 103 20.57 -9.41 41.45
N LYS A 104 19.30 -9.82 41.57
CA LYS A 104 18.84 -11.18 41.26
C LYS A 104 18.97 -11.55 39.78
N LYS A 105 18.94 -10.57 38.86
CA LYS A 105 19.14 -10.81 37.42
C LYS A 105 20.62 -10.96 37.06
N CYS A 106 21.52 -10.45 37.89
CA CYS A 106 22.94 -10.51 37.62
C CYS A 106 23.51 -11.92 37.67
N LYS A 107 24.57 -12.16 36.90
CA LYS A 107 25.35 -13.39 36.90
C LYS A 107 26.73 -13.14 37.48
N SER A 108 27.24 -14.07 38.27
CA SER A 108 28.60 -13.98 38.80
C SER A 108 29.60 -14.41 37.72
N ASP A 109 30.59 -13.57 37.47
CA ASP A 109 31.73 -13.91 36.63
C ASP A 109 32.71 -14.78 37.43
N VAL A 110 32.95 -16.01 36.97
CA VAL A 110 33.76 -16.99 37.71
C VAL A 110 35.22 -16.58 37.82
N SER A 111 35.74 -15.82 36.85
CA SER A 111 37.13 -15.35 36.82
C SER A 111 37.41 -14.17 37.76
N THR A 112 36.48 -13.22 37.84
CA THR A 112 36.69 -11.95 38.57
C THR A 112 35.91 -11.88 39.89
N GLY A 113 34.93 -12.77 40.09
CA GLY A 113 33.99 -12.71 41.22
C GLY A 113 33.00 -11.54 41.13
N LEU A 114 33.04 -10.74 40.05
CA LEU A 114 32.15 -9.61 39.87
C LEU A 114 30.73 -10.06 39.56
N LEU A 115 29.77 -9.25 39.98
CA LEU A 115 28.36 -9.47 39.71
C LEU A 115 27.95 -8.64 38.48
N LEU A 116 27.72 -9.31 37.36
CA LEU A 116 27.46 -8.67 36.07
C LEU A 116 25.97 -8.66 35.75
N LEU A 117 25.40 -7.47 35.57
CA LEU A 117 24.05 -7.33 35.04
C LEU A 117 24.05 -7.74 33.56
N PRO A 118 23.10 -8.58 33.09
CA PRO A 118 23.04 -8.93 31.68
C PRO A 118 22.90 -7.68 30.82
N LYS A 119 23.59 -7.66 29.67
CA LYS A 119 23.41 -6.60 28.68
C LYS A 119 21.90 -6.53 28.33
N PRO A 120 21.33 -5.32 28.20
CA PRO A 120 19.96 -5.17 27.73
C PRO A 120 19.74 -5.98 26.46
N LYS A 121 18.68 -6.79 26.41
CA LYS A 121 18.33 -7.50 25.18
C LYS A 121 18.14 -6.46 24.09
N GLN A 122 18.99 -6.50 23.06
CA GLN A 122 18.81 -5.64 21.89
C GLN A 122 17.43 -5.96 21.31
N PRO A 123 16.55 -4.97 21.12
CA PRO A 123 15.25 -5.22 20.54
C PRO A 123 15.50 -5.86 19.18
N MET A 124 15.00 -7.08 19.01
CA MET A 124 15.21 -7.79 17.76
C MET A 124 14.36 -7.09 16.71
N THR A 125 15.02 -6.64 15.64
CA THR A 125 14.36 -5.93 14.55
C THR A 125 14.57 -6.64 13.23
N ILE A 126 13.66 -6.36 12.30
CA ILE A 126 13.59 -6.94 10.97
C ILE A 126 13.45 -5.80 9.96
N GLN A 127 14.05 -5.93 8.78
CA GLN A 127 13.95 -4.86 7.77
C GLN A 127 12.52 -4.78 7.20
N GLY A 128 11.85 -3.65 7.39
CA GLY A 128 10.57 -3.32 6.75
C GLY A 128 10.75 -2.55 5.43
N LEU A 129 9.72 -1.80 5.05
CA LEU A 129 9.64 -1.09 3.77
C LEU A 129 10.67 0.04 3.67
N ARG A 130 10.89 0.77 4.76
CA ARG A 130 11.85 1.89 4.86
C ARG A 130 12.70 1.78 6.12
N ASN A 131 12.11 1.36 7.23
CA ASN A 131 12.74 1.31 8.54
C ASN A 131 12.76 -0.12 9.11
N GLN A 132 13.51 -0.31 10.19
CA GLN A 132 13.54 -1.53 10.97
C GLN A 132 12.26 -1.66 11.81
N VAL A 133 11.62 -2.82 11.77
CA VAL A 133 10.39 -3.18 12.49
C VAL A 133 10.75 -4.05 13.69
N SER A 134 10.23 -3.73 14.87
CA SER A 134 10.48 -4.56 16.06
C SER A 134 9.63 -5.84 16.03
N VAL A 135 10.16 -6.93 16.59
CA VAL A 135 9.40 -8.18 16.74
C VAL A 135 8.13 -8.01 17.58
N THR A 136 8.14 -7.10 18.55
CA THR A 136 6.93 -6.78 19.34
C THR A 136 5.84 -6.15 18.48
N GLU A 137 6.22 -5.27 17.56
CA GLU A 137 5.29 -4.65 16.62
C GLU A 137 4.67 -5.68 15.68
N LEU A 138 5.45 -6.67 15.21
CA LEU A 138 4.92 -7.77 14.40
C LEU A 138 3.90 -8.63 15.16
N VAL A 139 4.04 -8.77 16.48
CA VAL A 139 3.04 -9.43 17.34
C VAL A 139 1.80 -8.56 17.48
N ASP A 140 1.97 -7.26 17.73
CA ASP A 140 0.86 -6.30 17.89
C ASP A 140 0.07 -6.12 16.58
N ALA A 141 0.72 -6.33 15.44
CA ALA A 141 0.12 -6.39 14.11
C ALA A 141 -0.47 -7.75 13.74
N ASN A 142 -0.46 -8.74 14.65
CA ASN A 142 -0.91 -10.12 14.45
C ASN A 142 -0.21 -10.87 13.29
N LEU A 143 0.99 -10.44 12.88
CA LEU A 143 1.76 -11.09 11.81
C LEU A 143 2.57 -12.29 12.32
N ILE A 144 2.94 -12.29 13.61
CA ILE A 144 3.58 -13.41 14.28
C ILE A 144 2.96 -13.64 15.67
N SER A 145 3.07 -14.87 16.17
CA SER A 145 2.57 -15.24 17.48
C SER A 145 3.62 -15.06 18.58
N LYS A 146 3.19 -15.05 19.84
CA LYS A 146 4.12 -15.10 20.99
C LYS A 146 5.00 -16.36 20.97
N SER A 147 4.49 -17.47 20.43
CA SER A 147 5.27 -18.71 20.27
C SER A 147 6.43 -18.54 19.28
N ASP A 148 6.22 -17.77 18.20
CA ASP A 148 7.31 -17.45 17.26
C ASP A 148 8.41 -16.64 17.95
N VAL A 149 8.03 -15.68 18.81
CA VAL A 149 8.98 -14.90 19.62
C VAL A 149 9.77 -15.79 20.58
N ASP A 150 9.12 -16.78 21.19
CA ASP A 150 9.82 -17.76 22.04
C ASP A 150 10.80 -18.62 21.24
N GLN A 151 10.44 -19.03 20.03
CA GLN A 151 11.31 -19.80 19.13
C GLN A 151 12.50 -18.99 18.62
N LEU A 152 12.30 -17.70 18.31
CA LEU A 152 13.37 -16.74 18.03
C LEU A 152 14.33 -16.60 19.21
N ASN A 153 13.80 -16.41 20.42
CA ASN A 153 14.60 -16.29 21.64
C ASN A 153 15.40 -17.57 21.95
N GLN A 154 14.88 -18.73 21.54
CA GLN A 154 15.55 -20.03 21.65
C GLN A 154 16.54 -20.31 20.51
N GLY A 155 16.62 -19.45 19.49
CA GLY A 155 17.46 -19.63 18.31
C GLY A 155 16.98 -20.75 17.36
N LYS A 156 15.74 -21.22 17.50
CA LYS A 156 15.13 -22.22 16.60
C LYS A 156 14.60 -21.61 15.32
N LEU A 157 14.19 -20.35 15.40
CA LEU A 157 13.75 -19.53 14.28
C LEU A 157 14.75 -18.38 14.13
N THR A 158 15.08 -18.00 12.90
CA THR A 158 15.95 -16.87 12.60
C THR A 158 15.15 -15.65 12.12
N SER A 159 15.75 -14.45 12.20
CA SER A 159 15.13 -13.25 11.61
C SER A 159 14.84 -13.43 10.12
N LYS A 160 15.73 -14.15 9.40
CA LYS A 160 15.57 -14.42 7.97
C LYS A 160 14.36 -15.32 7.69
N ASP A 161 14.10 -16.32 8.53
CA ASP A 161 12.90 -17.17 8.37
C ASP A 161 11.61 -16.35 8.52
N ILE A 162 11.61 -15.34 9.40
CA ILE A 162 10.48 -14.41 9.53
C ILE A 162 10.40 -13.49 8.31
N GLU A 163 11.52 -12.95 7.84
CA GLU A 163 11.56 -12.12 6.63
C GLU A 163 10.99 -12.84 5.41
N ASP A 164 11.39 -14.11 5.22
CA ASP A 164 10.93 -14.94 4.11
C ASP A 164 9.43 -15.27 4.26
N ARG A 165 8.98 -15.60 5.47
CA ARG A 165 7.56 -15.89 5.76
C ARG A 165 6.66 -14.67 5.61
N LEU A 166 7.15 -13.49 6.00
CA LEU A 166 6.42 -12.22 5.97
C LEU A 166 6.86 -11.33 4.82
N HIS A 167 7.42 -11.92 3.76
CA HIS A 167 8.01 -11.17 2.65
C HIS A 167 7.01 -10.13 2.09
N SER A 168 5.76 -10.51 1.84
CA SER A 168 4.70 -9.62 1.34
C SER A 168 4.29 -8.51 2.31
N TYR A 169 4.57 -8.61 3.61
CA TYR A 169 4.23 -7.58 4.60
C TYR A 169 5.40 -6.63 4.88
N LEU A 170 6.65 -7.09 4.68
CA LEU A 170 7.85 -6.36 5.08
C LEU A 170 8.57 -5.68 3.92
N ARG A 171 9.01 -6.44 2.92
CA ARG A 171 9.92 -5.93 1.87
C ARG A 171 9.55 -6.34 0.45
N GLY A 172 8.83 -7.43 0.30
CA GLY A 172 8.24 -7.85 -0.96
C GLY A 172 7.12 -6.93 -1.41
N SER A 173 6.75 -7.06 -2.67
CA SER A 173 5.51 -6.52 -3.20
C SER A 173 4.87 -7.55 -4.11
N THR A 174 3.55 -7.65 -4.05
CA THR A 174 2.78 -8.43 -5.03
C THR A 174 2.09 -7.49 -6.03
N CYS A 175 2.55 -6.25 -6.14
CA CYS A 175 2.03 -5.31 -7.13
C CYS A 175 2.44 -5.73 -8.56
N ILE A 176 1.76 -5.17 -9.56
CA ILE A 176 2.13 -5.31 -10.96
C ILE A 176 3.52 -4.69 -11.14
N ALA A 177 4.52 -5.55 -11.30
CA ALA A 177 5.94 -5.22 -11.32
C ALA A 177 6.42 -4.68 -12.67
N GLY A 178 5.75 -5.09 -13.75
CA GLY A 178 6.24 -4.88 -15.11
C GLY A 178 5.26 -5.30 -16.17
N VAL A 179 5.73 -5.26 -17.40
CA VAL A 179 5.02 -5.71 -18.60
C VAL A 179 5.72 -6.92 -19.18
N TYR A 180 4.93 -7.90 -19.61
CA TYR A 180 5.39 -9.00 -20.44
C TYR A 180 4.84 -8.80 -21.85
N ASP A 181 5.73 -8.55 -22.80
CA ASP A 181 5.38 -8.40 -24.21
C ASP A 181 5.33 -9.78 -24.87
N GLU A 182 4.13 -10.26 -25.17
CA GLU A 182 3.93 -11.57 -25.78
C GLU A 182 4.46 -11.65 -27.21
N ALA A 183 4.52 -10.53 -27.94
CA ALA A 183 4.96 -10.51 -29.33
C ALA A 183 6.46 -10.79 -29.45
N HIS A 184 7.23 -10.37 -28.44
CA HIS A 184 8.68 -10.50 -28.40
C HIS A 184 9.21 -11.41 -27.28
N ASP A 185 8.32 -12.08 -26.53
CA ASP A 185 8.65 -12.93 -25.38
C ASP A 185 9.62 -12.23 -24.41
N LYS A 186 9.24 -11.02 -23.99
CA LYS A 186 10.15 -10.10 -23.28
C LYS A 186 9.52 -9.47 -22.05
N VAL A 187 10.19 -9.59 -20.92
CA VAL A 187 9.89 -8.83 -19.70
C VAL A 187 10.54 -7.46 -19.76
N MET A 188 9.79 -6.42 -19.39
CA MET A 188 10.28 -5.06 -19.33
C MET A 188 9.64 -4.24 -18.19
N THR A 189 10.28 -3.13 -17.83
CA THR A 189 9.73 -2.17 -16.88
C THR A 189 8.50 -1.48 -17.48
N ILE A 190 7.59 -1.01 -16.62
CA ILE A 190 6.39 -0.25 -17.03
C ILE A 190 6.78 0.96 -17.90
N TYR A 191 7.85 1.67 -17.53
CA TYR A 191 8.31 2.84 -18.26
C TYR A 191 8.93 2.49 -19.63
N GLN A 192 9.62 1.35 -19.74
CA GLN A 192 10.14 0.91 -21.03
C GLN A 192 8.99 0.52 -21.97
N ALA A 193 7.94 -0.15 -21.46
CA ALA A 193 6.75 -0.45 -22.24
C ALA A 193 6.05 0.81 -22.77
N MET A 194 6.08 1.92 -22.02
CA MET A 194 5.61 3.22 -22.51
C MET A 194 6.48 3.74 -23.67
N LYS A 195 7.81 3.69 -23.53
CA LYS A 195 8.74 4.14 -24.58
C LYS A 195 8.62 3.31 -25.86
N ASP A 196 8.30 2.04 -25.71
CA ASP A 196 8.10 1.10 -26.81
C ASP A 196 6.67 1.22 -27.40
N GLY A 197 5.82 2.11 -26.86
CA GLY A 197 4.47 2.39 -27.37
C GLY A 197 3.42 1.34 -27.00
N LEU A 198 3.74 0.42 -26.09
CA LEU A 198 2.82 -0.61 -25.59
C LEU A 198 1.86 -0.06 -24.55
N LEU A 199 2.28 0.95 -23.79
CA LEU A 199 1.45 1.64 -22.78
C LEU A 199 1.30 3.13 -23.09
N ARG A 200 0.12 3.67 -22.76
CA ARG A 200 -0.12 5.13 -22.79
C ARG A 200 0.54 5.79 -21.59
N CYS A 201 0.91 7.06 -21.73
CA CYS A 201 1.53 7.85 -20.65
C CYS A 201 0.69 7.88 -19.36
N GLY A 202 -0.65 8.03 -19.49
CA GLY A 202 -1.58 7.98 -18.36
C GLY A 202 -1.48 6.65 -17.61
N THR A 203 -1.77 5.53 -18.27
CA THR A 203 -1.70 4.18 -17.70
C THR A 203 -0.33 3.88 -17.06
N THR A 204 0.75 4.34 -17.69
CA THR A 204 2.12 4.17 -17.18
C THR A 204 2.31 4.87 -15.84
N LEU A 205 1.86 6.13 -15.73
CA LEU A 205 1.94 6.90 -14.50
C LEU A 205 1.14 6.22 -13.39
N GLU A 206 -0.08 5.76 -13.66
CA GLU A 206 -0.95 5.13 -12.66
C GLU A 206 -0.36 3.86 -12.10
N LEU A 207 0.21 3.00 -12.95
CA LEU A 207 0.88 1.77 -12.53
C LEU A 207 2.15 2.07 -11.72
N LEU A 208 2.93 3.08 -12.11
CA LEU A 208 4.13 3.48 -11.34
C LEU A 208 3.76 4.12 -9.99
N GLU A 209 2.68 4.92 -9.93
CA GLU A 209 2.16 5.47 -8.67
C GLU A 209 1.68 4.35 -7.75
N ALA A 210 1.00 3.34 -8.29
CA ALA A 210 0.61 2.14 -7.55
C ALA A 210 1.84 1.39 -6.98
N GLN A 211 2.92 1.26 -7.75
CA GLN A 211 4.19 0.71 -7.25
C GLN A 211 4.79 1.55 -6.10
N ALA A 212 4.93 2.85 -6.31
CA ALA A 212 5.49 3.77 -5.32
C ALA A 212 4.67 3.79 -4.03
N ALA A 213 3.34 3.76 -4.13
CA ALA A 213 2.43 3.77 -2.98
C ALA A 213 2.28 2.41 -2.30
N SER A 214 2.58 1.32 -3.01
CA SER A 214 2.57 -0.04 -2.45
C SER A 214 3.89 -0.45 -1.83
N GLY A 215 4.96 0.34 -1.95
CA GLY A 215 6.21 0.11 -1.24
C GLY A 215 7.45 0.44 -2.04
N PHE A 216 7.52 0.06 -3.32
CA PHE A 216 8.75 0.18 -4.10
C PHE A 216 8.45 0.35 -5.59
N VAL A 217 9.30 1.11 -6.28
CA VAL A 217 9.39 1.04 -7.74
C VAL A 217 10.20 -0.21 -8.10
N ILE A 218 9.64 -1.05 -8.96
CA ILE A 218 10.20 -2.38 -9.24
C ILE A 218 10.91 -2.40 -10.58
N ASP A 219 12.12 -2.97 -10.60
CA ASP A 219 12.79 -3.39 -11.82
C ASP A 219 12.63 -4.92 -11.99
N PRO A 220 11.68 -5.37 -12.83
CA PRO A 220 11.41 -6.79 -13.00
C PRO A 220 12.51 -7.54 -13.76
N VAL A 221 13.42 -6.82 -14.44
CA VAL A 221 14.51 -7.45 -15.21
C VAL A 221 15.67 -7.80 -14.29
N ASN A 222 15.97 -6.93 -13.33
CA ASN A 222 17.07 -7.09 -12.37
C ASN A 222 16.61 -7.56 -10.98
N ASP A 223 15.32 -7.79 -10.79
CA ASP A 223 14.69 -8.19 -9.52
C ASP A 223 15.03 -7.23 -8.36
N LEU A 224 14.81 -5.93 -8.60
CA LEU A 224 15.13 -4.87 -7.63
C LEU A 224 13.89 -4.15 -7.14
N PHE A 225 13.87 -3.88 -5.84
CA PHE A 225 12.87 -3.10 -5.14
C PHE A 225 13.51 -1.81 -4.65
N LEU A 226 13.12 -0.68 -5.22
CA LEU A 226 13.81 0.59 -5.06
C LEU A 226 12.88 1.67 -4.53
N THR A 227 13.44 2.60 -3.76
CA THR A 227 12.77 3.87 -3.48
C THR A 227 12.61 4.70 -4.75
N VAL A 228 11.71 5.67 -4.76
CA VAL A 228 11.51 6.54 -5.94
C VAL A 228 12.79 7.28 -6.31
N ALA A 229 13.57 7.73 -5.32
CA ALA A 229 14.84 8.40 -5.54
C ALA A 229 15.89 7.48 -6.21
N GLU A 230 16.00 6.24 -5.74
CA GLU A 230 16.92 5.26 -6.33
C GLU A 230 16.52 4.86 -7.74
N ALA A 231 15.23 4.63 -7.96
CA ALA A 231 14.67 4.31 -9.28
C ALA A 231 14.87 5.45 -10.28
N TYR A 232 14.74 6.71 -9.86
CA TYR A 232 15.05 7.88 -10.67
C TYR A 232 16.53 7.90 -11.08
N ASN A 233 17.44 7.68 -10.13
CA ASN A 233 18.89 7.65 -10.39
C ASN A 233 19.28 6.53 -11.35
N ARG A 234 18.52 5.42 -11.36
CA ARG A 234 18.69 4.29 -12.29
C ARG A 234 17.90 4.44 -13.60
N ARG A 235 17.21 5.58 -13.81
CA ARG A 235 16.42 5.87 -15.02
C ARG A 235 15.29 4.86 -15.28
N LEU A 236 14.71 4.29 -14.22
CA LEU A 236 13.53 3.42 -14.35
C LEU A 236 12.26 4.20 -14.72
N PHE A 237 12.27 5.53 -14.57
CA PHE A 237 11.27 6.45 -15.08
C PHE A 237 11.91 7.81 -15.38
N GLY A 238 11.19 8.66 -16.13
CA GLY A 238 11.66 9.98 -16.55
C GLY A 238 11.29 11.13 -15.60
N PRO A 239 11.90 12.32 -15.77
CA PRO A 239 11.63 13.48 -14.93
C PRO A 239 10.15 13.89 -14.89
N GLU A 240 9.39 13.60 -15.95
CA GLU A 240 7.95 13.88 -16.07
C GLU A 240 7.09 13.21 -14.98
N PHE A 241 7.59 12.13 -14.36
CA PHE A 241 6.87 11.40 -13.31
C PHE A 241 7.46 11.59 -11.92
N LYS A 242 8.63 12.23 -11.78
CA LYS A 242 9.38 12.27 -10.53
C LYS A 242 8.58 12.83 -9.35
N ASP A 243 8.02 14.03 -9.51
CA ASP A 243 7.32 14.70 -8.41
C ASP A 243 6.02 13.99 -8.03
N LYS A 244 5.35 13.38 -9.03
CA LYS A 244 4.13 12.60 -8.83
C LYS A 244 4.42 11.31 -8.06
N LEU A 245 5.49 10.60 -8.43
CA LEU A 245 5.92 9.39 -7.73
C LEU A 245 6.43 9.68 -6.33
N LEU A 246 7.14 10.79 -6.11
CA LEU A 246 7.51 11.23 -4.75
C LEU A 246 6.28 11.57 -3.91
N SER A 247 5.23 12.10 -4.52
CA SER A 247 3.94 12.32 -3.85
C SER A 247 3.25 11.00 -3.49
N ALA A 248 3.26 10.02 -4.40
CA ALA A 248 2.69 8.68 -4.16
C ALA A 248 3.49 7.89 -3.10
N GLU A 249 4.82 8.01 -3.05
CA GLU A 249 5.67 7.35 -2.05
C GLU A 249 5.37 7.79 -0.60
N LYS A 250 4.74 8.96 -0.42
CA LYS A 250 4.22 9.38 0.90
C LYS A 250 3.14 8.45 1.45
N ALA A 251 2.49 7.64 0.62
CA ALA A 251 1.60 6.59 1.10
C ALA A 251 2.37 5.49 1.89
N VAL A 252 3.70 5.43 1.72
CA VAL A 252 4.59 4.50 2.44
C VAL A 252 5.34 5.20 3.59
N THR A 253 5.89 6.39 3.32
CA THR A 253 6.68 7.15 4.32
C THR A 253 5.81 8.01 5.25
N GLY A 254 4.53 8.18 4.89
CA GLY A 254 3.52 8.94 5.60
C GLY A 254 3.47 10.43 5.20
N TYR A 255 2.33 11.04 5.47
CA TYR A 255 2.06 12.44 5.17
C TYR A 255 2.33 13.30 6.39
N LYS A 256 3.21 14.30 6.25
CA LYS A 256 3.50 15.25 7.33
C LYS A 256 2.37 16.28 7.43
N MET A 257 1.78 16.40 8.61
CA MET A 257 0.74 17.40 8.89
C MET A 257 1.33 18.82 8.89
N PRO A 258 0.72 19.79 8.16
CA PRO A 258 1.20 21.17 8.15
C PRO A 258 1.32 21.75 9.57
N GLY A 259 2.46 22.35 9.89
CA GLY A 259 2.72 22.97 11.19
C GLY A 259 3.03 21.99 12.34
N THR A 260 3.19 20.69 12.07
CA THR A 260 3.60 19.70 13.09
C THR A 260 4.63 18.71 12.53
N ASP A 261 5.29 17.95 13.42
CA ASP A 261 6.10 16.79 13.05
C ASP A 261 5.31 15.47 13.03
N THR A 262 3.97 15.56 13.07
CA THR A 262 3.10 14.38 13.06
C THR A 262 3.01 13.82 11.65
N ILE A 263 3.26 12.51 11.54
CA ILE A 263 3.10 11.73 10.31
C ILE A 263 1.77 10.98 10.39
N ILE A 264 0.96 11.06 9.34
CA ILE A 264 -0.33 10.37 9.21
C ILE A 264 -0.34 9.41 8.02
N SER A 265 -1.24 8.43 8.07
CA SER A 265 -1.45 7.45 6.98
C SER A 265 -2.10 8.08 5.75
N LEU A 266 -2.06 7.34 4.63
CA LEU A 266 -2.77 7.71 3.39
C LEU A 266 -4.27 7.94 3.63
N PHE A 267 -4.93 7.02 4.34
CA PHE A 267 -6.34 7.14 4.67
C PHE A 267 -6.64 8.44 5.44
N GLN A 268 -5.90 8.70 6.51
CA GLN A 268 -6.06 9.93 7.31
C GLN A 268 -5.75 11.19 6.50
N ALA A 269 -4.84 11.12 5.53
CA ALA A 269 -4.53 12.23 4.64
C ALA A 269 -5.69 12.52 3.66
N ILE A 270 -6.43 11.49 3.23
CA ILE A 270 -7.66 11.63 2.44
C ILE A 270 -8.75 12.30 3.29
N GLU A 271 -9.00 11.82 4.50
CA GLU A 271 -10.01 12.39 5.41
C GLU A 271 -9.75 13.87 5.71
N LYS A 272 -8.48 14.26 5.81
CA LYS A 272 -8.06 15.63 6.09
C LYS A 272 -7.91 16.50 4.83
N GLY A 273 -8.20 15.96 3.65
CA GLY A 273 -8.11 16.68 2.37
C GLY A 273 -6.68 17.05 1.95
N LEU A 274 -5.65 16.39 2.49
CA LEU A 274 -4.26 16.56 2.04
C LEU A 274 -3.98 15.79 0.74
N VAL A 275 -4.79 14.77 0.46
CA VAL A 275 -4.75 13.97 -0.77
C VAL A 275 -6.14 14.04 -1.41
N GLU A 276 -6.18 14.26 -2.72
CA GLU A 276 -7.42 14.25 -3.49
C GLU A 276 -8.07 12.85 -3.39
N LYS A 277 -9.39 12.81 -3.17
CA LYS A 277 -10.11 11.60 -2.77
C LYS A 277 -9.99 10.48 -3.80
N GLY A 278 -10.18 10.76 -5.10
CA GLY A 278 -10.08 9.78 -6.17
C GLY A 278 -8.66 9.21 -6.30
N HIS A 279 -7.65 10.08 -6.31
CA HIS A 279 -6.25 9.68 -6.30
C HIS A 279 -5.93 8.80 -5.08
N GLY A 280 -6.36 9.21 -3.88
CA GLY A 280 -6.09 8.49 -2.64
C GLY A 280 -6.76 7.11 -2.57
N ILE A 281 -8.01 7.02 -3.02
CA ILE A 281 -8.76 5.75 -3.16
C ILE A 281 -7.99 4.76 -4.04
N ARG A 282 -7.51 5.22 -5.19
CA ARG A 282 -6.71 4.40 -6.12
C ARG A 282 -5.43 3.87 -5.48
N LEU A 283 -4.73 4.69 -4.69
CA LEU A 283 -3.52 4.25 -3.98
C LEU A 283 -3.83 3.26 -2.85
N LEU A 284 -4.94 3.45 -2.11
CA LEU A 284 -5.39 2.50 -1.08
C LEU A 284 -5.74 1.15 -1.69
N GLU A 285 -6.45 1.16 -2.81
CA GLU A 285 -6.81 -0.07 -3.53
C GLU A 285 -5.56 -0.87 -3.94
N ALA A 286 -4.55 -0.17 -4.46
CA ALA A 286 -3.26 -0.78 -4.80
C ALA A 286 -2.54 -1.37 -3.57
N GLN A 287 -2.58 -0.70 -2.41
CA GLN A 287 -2.00 -1.24 -1.16
C GLN A 287 -2.68 -2.54 -0.72
N ILE A 288 -4.01 -2.55 -0.66
CA ILE A 288 -4.80 -3.72 -0.26
C ILE A 288 -4.51 -4.88 -1.22
N ALA A 289 -4.60 -4.64 -2.52
CA ALA A 289 -4.35 -5.66 -3.53
C ALA A 289 -2.89 -6.14 -3.58
N SER A 290 -1.94 -5.41 -3.01
CA SER A 290 -0.50 -5.75 -3.01
C SER A 290 0.03 -6.33 -1.70
N GLY A 291 -0.83 -6.51 -0.69
CA GLY A 291 -0.52 -7.25 0.54
C GLY A 291 -1.21 -6.72 1.79
N GLY A 292 -1.68 -5.47 1.80
CA GLY A 292 -2.34 -4.86 2.94
C GLY A 292 -2.10 -3.37 3.05
N ILE A 293 -2.80 -2.73 3.98
CA ILE A 293 -2.67 -1.29 4.26
C ILE A 293 -1.27 -1.01 4.83
N ILE A 294 -0.64 0.08 4.43
CA ILE A 294 0.69 0.43 4.95
C ILE A 294 0.57 1.25 6.23
N ASP A 295 1.28 0.81 7.28
CA ASP A 295 1.55 1.60 8.47
C ASP A 295 2.83 2.44 8.25
N PRO A 296 2.72 3.77 8.04
CA PRO A 296 3.89 4.60 7.77
C PRO A 296 4.78 4.80 9.01
N LYS A 297 4.23 4.62 10.22
CA LYS A 297 4.97 4.80 11.47
C LYS A 297 5.87 3.59 11.73
N HIS A 298 5.34 2.39 11.50
CA HIS A 298 6.05 1.15 11.76
C HIS A 298 6.69 0.53 10.51
N SER A 299 6.43 1.09 9.32
CA SER A 299 7.10 0.75 8.06
C SER A 299 6.88 -0.68 7.58
N HIS A 300 5.68 -1.22 7.77
CA HIS A 300 5.25 -2.51 7.21
C HIS A 300 3.77 -2.49 6.86
N ARG A 301 3.31 -3.51 6.14
CA ARG A 301 1.88 -3.70 5.84
C ARG A 301 1.18 -4.34 7.03
N ILE A 302 -0.09 -4.02 7.18
CA ILE A 302 -0.99 -4.55 8.18
C ILE A 302 -2.29 -5.03 7.51
N GLU A 303 -2.93 -5.99 8.14
CA GLU A 303 -4.24 -6.47 7.71
C GLU A 303 -5.33 -5.44 8.02
N VAL A 304 -6.46 -5.57 7.32
CA VAL A 304 -7.61 -4.65 7.41
C VAL A 304 -8.10 -4.52 8.85
N ASP A 305 -8.22 -5.63 9.59
CA ASP A 305 -8.69 -5.63 10.98
C ASP A 305 -7.76 -4.83 11.92
N VAL A 306 -6.45 -4.87 11.67
CA VAL A 306 -5.47 -4.08 12.43
C VAL A 306 -5.51 -2.63 11.98
N ALA A 307 -5.69 -2.36 10.69
CA ALA A 307 -5.83 -1.02 10.15
C ALA A 307 -7.04 -0.29 10.74
N TYR A 308 -8.17 -0.98 10.93
CA TYR A 308 -9.36 -0.45 11.63
C TYR A 308 -9.02 -0.01 13.06
N LYS A 309 -8.35 -0.86 13.83
CA LYS A 309 -7.97 -0.55 15.22
C LYS A 309 -7.01 0.63 15.32
N ARG A 310 -6.16 0.84 14.30
CA ARG A 310 -5.18 1.93 14.24
C ARG A 310 -5.72 3.21 13.58
N GLY A 311 -6.94 3.18 13.02
CA GLY A 311 -7.52 4.30 12.29
C GLY A 311 -6.78 4.61 10.99
N TYR A 312 -6.21 3.60 10.34
CA TYR A 312 -5.58 3.69 9.01
C TYR A 312 -6.49 3.21 7.89
N PHE A 313 -7.68 2.74 8.25
CA PHE A 313 -8.73 2.33 7.35
C PHE A 313 -10.04 2.27 8.14
N ASP A 314 -11.19 2.26 7.48
CA ASP A 314 -12.50 2.13 8.13
C ASP A 314 -13.50 1.33 7.27
N GLU A 315 -14.66 1.03 7.86
CA GLU A 315 -15.71 0.27 7.17
C GLU A 315 -16.35 1.06 6.02
N GLU A 316 -16.43 2.39 6.12
CA GLU A 316 -17.02 3.24 5.08
C GLU A 316 -16.14 3.20 3.82
N MET A 317 -14.83 3.41 3.95
CA MET A 317 -13.89 3.30 2.86
C MET A 317 -13.85 1.88 2.29
N ASN A 318 -13.97 0.85 3.13
CA ASN A 318 -14.05 -0.53 2.65
C ASN A 318 -15.30 -0.78 1.77
N LYS A 319 -16.45 -0.21 2.14
CA LYS A 319 -17.66 -0.27 1.30
C LYS A 319 -17.45 0.45 -0.02
N ILE A 320 -16.77 1.60 -0.02
CA ILE A 320 -16.43 2.33 -1.25
C ILE A 320 -15.53 1.47 -2.15
N LEU A 321 -14.48 0.84 -1.61
CA LEU A 321 -13.55 0.03 -2.42
C LEU A 321 -14.14 -1.31 -2.89
N THR A 322 -15.19 -1.80 -2.24
CA THR A 322 -15.88 -3.04 -2.64
C THR A 322 -17.06 -2.81 -3.57
N ASP A 323 -17.51 -1.56 -3.71
CA ASP A 323 -18.54 -1.20 -4.68
C ASP A 323 -17.96 -1.22 -6.11
N GLU A 324 -18.53 -2.04 -6.98
CA GLU A 324 -18.11 -2.22 -8.39
C GLU A 324 -18.60 -1.07 -9.31
N SER A 325 -18.99 0.06 -8.71
CA SER A 325 -19.39 1.27 -9.42
C SER A 325 -18.24 1.83 -10.27
N ASP A 326 -18.57 2.63 -11.29
CA ASP A 326 -17.57 3.12 -12.25
C ASP A 326 -16.53 4.04 -11.59
N ASP A 327 -16.85 4.61 -10.43
CA ASP A 327 -16.01 5.52 -9.66
C ASP A 327 -14.76 4.86 -9.05
N THR A 328 -14.72 3.53 -8.91
CA THR A 328 -13.58 2.77 -8.38
C THR A 328 -12.67 2.20 -9.48
N LYS A 329 -13.11 2.22 -10.74
CA LYS A 329 -12.38 1.67 -11.89
C LYS A 329 -11.33 2.67 -12.41
N CYS A 330 -10.28 2.86 -11.62
CA CYS A 330 -9.26 3.87 -11.90
C CYS A 330 -8.04 3.36 -12.69
N PHE A 331 -7.99 2.09 -13.10
CA PHE A 331 -6.88 1.52 -13.88
C PHE A 331 -7.35 1.08 -15.27
N PHE A 332 -6.52 1.29 -16.29
CA PHE A 332 -6.86 0.97 -17.68
C PHE A 332 -6.17 -0.33 -18.15
N ASP A 333 -6.93 -1.29 -18.68
CA ASP A 333 -6.36 -2.46 -19.35
C ASP A 333 -6.00 -2.12 -20.81
N PRO A 334 -4.71 -2.11 -21.18
CA PRO A 334 -4.29 -1.85 -22.56
C PRO A 334 -4.72 -2.91 -23.58
N ASN A 335 -5.13 -4.11 -23.15
CA ASN A 335 -5.58 -5.15 -24.07
C ASN A 335 -7.05 -5.01 -24.46
N THR A 336 -7.93 -4.76 -23.49
CA THR A 336 -9.39 -4.67 -23.71
C THR A 336 -9.89 -3.23 -23.82
N GLU A 337 -9.06 -2.25 -23.47
CA GLU A 337 -9.40 -0.82 -23.39
C GLU A 337 -10.51 -0.47 -22.38
N GLU A 338 -10.67 -1.34 -21.39
CA GLU A 338 -11.62 -1.18 -20.28
C GLU A 338 -10.97 -0.49 -19.08
N ASN A 339 -11.77 0.24 -18.32
CA ASN A 339 -11.36 0.63 -16.97
C ASN A 339 -11.72 -0.49 -15.99
N LEU A 340 -10.80 -0.77 -15.08
CA LEU A 340 -10.87 -1.82 -14.09
C LEU A 340 -10.40 -1.27 -12.74
N THR A 341 -10.75 -2.01 -11.69
CA THR A 341 -10.10 -1.90 -10.39
C THR A 341 -8.65 -2.42 -10.52
N TYR A 342 -7.74 -1.99 -9.65
CA TYR A 342 -6.39 -2.54 -9.58
C TYR A 342 -6.41 -4.06 -9.38
N LEU A 343 -7.30 -4.55 -8.52
CA LEU A 343 -7.42 -5.98 -8.24
C LEU A 343 -7.82 -6.76 -9.50
N ASP A 344 -8.75 -6.24 -10.30
CA ASP A 344 -9.18 -6.90 -11.53
C ASP A 344 -8.11 -6.85 -12.62
N LEU A 345 -7.36 -5.75 -12.74
CA LEU A 345 -6.21 -5.69 -13.63
C LEU A 345 -5.12 -6.69 -13.19
N LYS A 346 -4.87 -6.79 -11.89
CA LYS A 346 -3.91 -7.74 -11.33
C LYS A 346 -4.34 -9.20 -11.57
N LYS A 347 -5.63 -9.53 -11.53
CA LYS A 347 -6.14 -10.88 -11.89
C LYS A 347 -5.84 -11.27 -13.35
N ARG A 348 -5.68 -10.29 -14.25
CA ARG A 348 -5.32 -10.51 -15.66
C ARG A 348 -3.80 -10.64 -15.88
N CYS A 349 -2.99 -10.44 -14.83
CA CYS A 349 -1.54 -10.56 -14.91
C CYS A 349 -1.07 -12.02 -14.83
N ILE A 350 0.16 -12.25 -15.28
CA ILE A 350 0.86 -13.54 -15.15
C ILE A 350 1.96 -13.45 -14.10
N ILE A 351 2.34 -14.59 -13.54
CA ILE A 351 3.49 -14.68 -12.62
C ILE A 351 4.71 -15.14 -13.40
N ASP A 352 5.77 -14.34 -13.38
CA ASP A 352 7.07 -14.77 -13.91
C ASP A 352 7.61 -15.92 -13.05
N LYS A 353 7.87 -17.07 -13.67
CA LYS A 353 8.36 -18.27 -12.97
C LYS A 353 9.76 -18.09 -12.40
N LYS A 354 10.56 -17.16 -12.96
CA LYS A 354 11.94 -16.94 -12.53
C LYS A 354 12.00 -16.06 -11.27
N THR A 355 11.28 -14.95 -11.27
CA THR A 355 11.32 -13.95 -10.19
C THR A 355 10.14 -14.03 -9.22
N GLY A 356 9.04 -14.68 -9.61
CA GLY A 356 7.78 -14.66 -8.86
C GLY A 356 7.01 -13.34 -8.97
N LEU A 357 7.48 -12.41 -9.81
CA LEU A 357 6.85 -11.10 -9.98
C LEU A 357 5.58 -11.17 -10.84
N THR A 358 4.62 -10.31 -10.53
CA THR A 358 3.38 -10.18 -11.29
C THR A 358 3.58 -9.24 -12.47
N LEU A 359 3.38 -9.73 -13.70
CA LEU A 359 3.59 -8.99 -14.94
C LEU A 359 2.29 -8.85 -15.72
N LEU A 360 2.00 -7.66 -16.24
CA LEU A 360 0.87 -7.40 -17.12
C LEU A 360 1.22 -7.88 -18.54
N PRO A 361 0.55 -8.93 -19.07
CA PRO A 361 0.77 -9.35 -20.45
C PRO A 361 0.22 -8.32 -21.43
N ILE A 362 0.98 -7.99 -22.46
CA ILE A 362 0.51 -7.22 -23.61
C ILE A 362 0.43 -8.16 -24.80
N THR A 363 -0.80 -8.40 -25.24
CA THR A 363 -1.10 -9.32 -26.34
C THR A 363 -0.69 -8.73 -27.70
N ASP A 364 -0.17 -9.58 -28.58
CA ASP A 364 0.12 -9.18 -29.96
C ASP A 364 -1.17 -8.75 -30.67
N LYS A 365 -1.18 -7.54 -31.24
CA LYS A 365 -2.30 -7.00 -32.01
C LYS A 365 -2.71 -7.92 -33.17
N LYS A 366 -1.78 -8.73 -33.71
CA LYS A 366 -2.10 -9.74 -34.75
C LYS A 366 -2.95 -10.91 -34.23
N LYS A 367 -2.86 -11.24 -32.93
CA LYS A 367 -3.76 -12.21 -32.28
C LYS A 367 -5.07 -11.56 -31.83
N GLN A 368 -5.07 -10.28 -31.48
CA GLN A 368 -6.29 -9.54 -31.12
C GLN A 368 -7.32 -9.45 -32.25
N GLU A 369 -6.91 -9.52 -33.52
CA GLU A 369 -7.83 -9.55 -34.67
C GLU A 369 -8.70 -10.82 -34.73
N SER A 370 -8.34 -11.87 -33.98
CA SER A 370 -9.11 -13.12 -33.90
C SER A 370 -10.12 -13.18 -32.74
N THR A 371 -10.06 -12.24 -31.78
CA THR A 371 -10.85 -12.31 -30.53
C THR A 371 -11.54 -11.01 -30.10
N LYS A 372 -11.45 -9.91 -30.86
CA LYS A 372 -12.25 -8.70 -30.58
C LYS A 372 -13.73 -8.92 -30.91
N LYS A 373 -14.53 -9.27 -29.89
CA LYS A 373 -15.91 -8.77 -29.82
C LYS A 373 -15.81 -7.27 -29.61
N ASN A 374 -16.29 -6.49 -30.57
CA ASN A 374 -16.25 -5.03 -30.57
C ASN A 374 -16.91 -4.44 -29.33
N THR A 375 -16.14 -4.07 -28.32
CA THR A 375 -16.57 -3.16 -27.25
C THR A 375 -15.90 -1.81 -27.46
N VAL A 376 -16.32 -1.11 -28.52
CA VAL A 376 -15.97 0.31 -28.66
C VAL A 376 -16.74 1.09 -27.59
N ARG A 377 -15.99 1.77 -26.72
CA ARG A 377 -16.51 2.74 -25.75
C ARG A 377 -17.35 3.80 -26.48
N LYS A 378 -18.66 3.82 -26.20
CA LYS A 378 -19.63 4.75 -26.78
C LYS A 378 -19.40 6.18 -26.27
N ARG A 379 -19.02 7.10 -27.15
CA ARG A 379 -19.27 8.54 -26.95
C ARG A 379 -20.63 8.84 -27.61
N ARG A 380 -21.66 9.13 -26.81
CA ARG A 380 -22.97 9.55 -27.34
C ARG A 380 -22.88 11.05 -27.65
N VAL A 381 -22.94 11.41 -28.93
CA VAL A 381 -23.14 12.80 -29.36
C VAL A 381 -24.62 13.14 -29.14
N ILE A 382 -24.90 14.24 -28.43
CA ILE A 382 -26.27 14.73 -28.20
C ILE A 382 -26.39 16.09 -28.88
N ILE A 383 -27.34 16.23 -29.81
CA ILE A 383 -27.65 17.51 -30.44
C ILE A 383 -28.91 18.05 -29.78
N VAL A 384 -28.86 19.32 -29.39
CA VAL A 384 -29.96 20.02 -28.71
C VAL A 384 -30.40 21.17 -29.59
N ASP A 385 -31.70 21.26 -29.81
CA ASP A 385 -32.33 22.36 -30.52
C ASP A 385 -32.14 23.66 -29.70
N PRO A 386 -31.47 24.70 -30.25
CA PRO A 386 -31.15 25.91 -29.50
C PRO A 386 -32.38 26.76 -29.14
N ASP A 387 -33.49 26.61 -29.86
CA ASP A 387 -34.70 27.40 -29.66
C ASP A 387 -35.63 26.76 -28.60
N THR A 388 -35.59 25.43 -28.47
CA THR A 388 -36.50 24.66 -27.61
C THR A 388 -35.81 23.92 -26.47
N GLY A 389 -34.48 23.79 -26.49
CA GLY A 389 -33.68 23.10 -25.48
C GLY A 389 -33.91 21.58 -25.43
N LYS A 390 -34.56 21.00 -26.45
CA LYS A 390 -34.87 19.57 -26.52
C LYS A 390 -33.82 18.82 -27.35
N GLU A 391 -33.55 17.58 -26.97
CA GLU A 391 -32.73 16.67 -27.80
C GLU A 391 -33.39 16.51 -29.18
N MET A 392 -32.57 16.54 -30.22
CA MET A 392 -32.97 16.31 -31.60
C MET A 392 -31.95 15.43 -32.32
N THR A 393 -32.39 14.78 -33.38
CA THR A 393 -31.55 13.89 -34.20
C THR A 393 -30.59 14.69 -35.09
N ILE A 394 -29.50 14.05 -35.54
CA ILE A 394 -28.57 14.64 -36.54
C ILE A 394 -29.32 15.06 -37.81
N ARG A 395 -30.31 14.25 -38.21
CA ARG A 395 -31.14 14.56 -39.38
C ARG A 395 -31.99 15.82 -39.17
N GLU A 396 -32.63 15.94 -38.01
CA GLU A 396 -33.42 17.13 -37.67
C GLU A 396 -32.54 18.39 -37.56
N ALA A 397 -31.32 18.25 -37.05
CA ALA A 397 -30.35 19.34 -36.99
C ALA A 397 -29.93 19.81 -38.40
N TYR A 398 -29.73 18.88 -39.34
CA TYR A 398 -29.43 19.20 -40.74
C TYR A 398 -30.63 19.81 -41.45
N ASP A 399 -31.82 19.22 -41.31
CA ASP A 399 -33.04 19.71 -41.95
C ASP A 399 -33.43 21.12 -41.46
N LYS A 400 -33.05 21.49 -40.22
CA LYS A 400 -33.20 22.85 -39.67
C LYS A 400 -32.01 23.78 -39.96
N GLY A 401 -30.96 23.29 -40.62
CA GLY A 401 -29.79 24.09 -41.00
C GLY A 401 -28.86 24.44 -39.83
N TYR A 402 -28.95 23.75 -38.69
CA TYR A 402 -28.04 23.95 -37.55
C TYR A 402 -26.66 23.32 -37.78
N ILE A 403 -26.57 22.36 -38.70
CA ILE A 403 -25.31 21.73 -39.11
C ILE A 403 -25.23 21.68 -40.63
N GLU A 404 -24.01 21.83 -41.16
CA GLU A 404 -23.74 21.75 -42.60
C GLU A 404 -23.74 20.29 -43.09
N TYR A 405 -23.83 20.09 -44.41
CA TYR A 405 -23.93 18.75 -45.00
C TYR A 405 -22.73 17.86 -44.65
N ASP A 406 -21.51 18.42 -44.66
CA ASP A 406 -20.31 17.66 -44.32
C ASP A 406 -20.31 17.22 -42.85
N THR A 407 -20.73 18.10 -41.94
CA THR A 407 -20.93 17.79 -40.51
C THR A 407 -22.03 16.76 -40.29
N TYR A 408 -23.11 16.82 -41.07
CA TYR A 408 -24.18 15.82 -41.05
C TYR A 408 -23.65 14.42 -41.42
N ILE A 409 -22.78 14.33 -42.43
CA ILE A 409 -22.15 13.06 -42.83
C ILE A 409 -21.25 12.55 -41.71
N GLU A 410 -20.33 13.37 -41.20
CA GLU A 410 -19.40 12.98 -40.14
C GLU A 410 -20.10 12.49 -38.86
N LEU A 411 -21.16 13.19 -38.43
CA LEU A 411 -21.91 12.80 -37.24
C LEU A 411 -22.80 11.58 -37.51
N SER A 412 -23.38 11.44 -38.71
CA SER A 412 -24.20 10.28 -39.06
C SER A 412 -23.38 8.99 -39.12
N GLU A 413 -22.12 9.06 -39.52
CA GLU A 413 -21.16 7.93 -39.47
C GLU A 413 -20.90 7.47 -38.04
N GLN A 414 -20.95 8.37 -37.05
CA GLN A 414 -20.77 8.04 -35.63
C GLN A 414 -22.03 7.43 -34.98
N GLU A 415 -23.23 7.66 -35.54
CA GLU A 415 -24.51 7.12 -35.02
C GLU A 415 -24.94 5.76 -35.62
N CYS A 416 -24.31 5.30 -36.69
CA CYS A 416 -24.67 4.05 -37.38
C CYS A 416 -24.01 2.81 -36.74
N GLU A 417 -24.69 2.18 -35.78
CA GLU A 417 -24.27 0.92 -35.14
C GLU A 417 -24.87 -0.32 -35.85
N TRP A 418 -24.30 -0.72 -36.99
CA TRP A 418 -24.62 -2.01 -37.61
C TRP A 418 -23.98 -3.16 -36.81
N GLU A 419 -24.79 -4.15 -36.44
CA GLU A 419 -24.35 -5.39 -35.78
C GLU A 419 -24.53 -6.61 -36.70
N GLU A 420 -23.56 -7.53 -36.63
CA GLU A 420 -23.62 -8.83 -37.31
C GLU A 420 -24.28 -9.87 -36.39
N ILE A 421 -25.26 -10.59 -36.92
CA ILE A 421 -25.91 -11.69 -36.22
C ILE A 421 -25.89 -12.90 -37.14
N THR A 422 -25.24 -13.99 -36.73
CA THR A 422 -25.34 -15.27 -37.45
C THR A 422 -26.24 -16.21 -36.65
N ILE A 423 -27.31 -16.70 -37.27
CA ILE A 423 -28.26 -17.63 -36.64
C ILE A 423 -28.15 -18.99 -37.34
N THR A 424 -27.88 -20.04 -36.57
CA THR A 424 -27.98 -21.43 -37.01
C THR A 424 -29.42 -21.90 -36.86
N ALA A 425 -30.10 -22.21 -37.95
CA ALA A 425 -31.43 -22.81 -37.89
C ALA A 425 -31.34 -24.29 -37.44
N PRO A 426 -32.42 -24.87 -36.90
CA PRO A 426 -32.43 -26.26 -36.40
C PRO A 426 -32.11 -27.33 -37.46
N ASP A 427 -32.17 -26.98 -38.74
CA ASP A 427 -31.82 -27.81 -39.89
C ASP A 427 -30.32 -27.76 -40.25
N GLY A 428 -29.53 -26.97 -39.51
CA GLY A 428 -28.09 -26.79 -39.73
C GLY A 428 -27.72 -25.69 -40.73
N SER A 429 -28.70 -24.98 -41.31
CA SER A 429 -28.43 -23.84 -42.19
C SER A 429 -28.01 -22.59 -41.40
N MET A 430 -27.05 -21.82 -41.93
CA MET A 430 -26.49 -20.63 -41.27
C MET A 430 -26.96 -19.37 -42.01
N HIS A 431 -27.76 -18.55 -41.33
CA HIS A 431 -28.24 -17.29 -41.87
C HIS A 431 -27.42 -16.12 -41.31
N PHE A 432 -26.86 -15.30 -42.21
CA PHE A 432 -26.08 -14.12 -41.86
C PHE A 432 -26.95 -12.88 -41.93
N PHE A 433 -27.08 -12.15 -40.83
CA PHE A 433 -27.88 -10.94 -40.73
C PHE A 433 -27.03 -9.73 -40.37
N ILE A 434 -27.40 -8.58 -40.94
CA ILE A 434 -26.96 -7.27 -40.46
C ILE A 434 -28.16 -6.56 -39.85
N ASN A 435 -27.96 -5.97 -38.67
CA ASN A 435 -29.00 -5.32 -37.90
C ASN A 435 -28.59 -3.90 -37.51
N ASP A 436 -29.43 -2.92 -37.82
CA ASP A 436 -29.31 -1.57 -37.28
C ASP A 436 -30.01 -1.53 -35.92
N ARG A 437 -29.22 -1.44 -34.84
CA ARG A 437 -29.73 -1.45 -33.46
C ARG A 437 -30.65 -0.27 -33.14
N ARG A 438 -30.59 0.83 -33.89
CA ARG A 438 -31.38 2.03 -33.65
C ARG A 438 -32.69 2.01 -34.43
N SER A 439 -32.66 1.65 -35.71
CA SER A 439 -33.88 1.60 -36.53
C SER A 439 -34.64 0.27 -36.44
N GLY A 440 -34.02 -0.77 -35.87
CA GLY A 440 -34.56 -2.13 -35.83
C GLY A 440 -34.59 -2.80 -37.20
N LYS A 441 -33.95 -2.20 -38.22
CA LYS A 441 -33.88 -2.77 -39.57
C LYS A 441 -32.93 -3.94 -39.57
N LYS A 442 -33.46 -5.09 -39.92
CA LYS A 442 -32.73 -6.35 -40.05
C LYS A 442 -32.72 -6.79 -41.51
N PHE A 443 -31.54 -7.04 -42.07
CA PHE A 443 -31.39 -7.61 -43.40
C PHE A 443 -30.78 -9.01 -43.28
N ASP A 444 -31.40 -9.98 -43.94
CA ASP A 444 -30.84 -11.33 -44.11
C ASP A 444 -29.99 -11.34 -45.37
N ILE A 445 -28.67 -11.35 -45.20
CA ILE A 445 -27.71 -11.34 -46.30
C ILE A 445 -27.72 -12.68 -47.04
N SER A 446 -27.99 -13.80 -46.35
CA SER A 446 -28.11 -15.10 -46.99
C SER A 446 -29.33 -15.14 -47.93
N ASP A 447 -30.49 -14.65 -47.47
CA ASP A 447 -31.71 -14.53 -48.29
C ASP A 447 -31.54 -13.55 -49.45
N LEU A 448 -30.84 -12.42 -49.23
CA LEU A 448 -30.57 -11.44 -50.28
C LEU A 448 -29.60 -11.97 -51.36
N LEU A 449 -28.68 -12.86 -51.00
CA LEU A 449 -27.83 -13.59 -51.95
C LEU A 449 -28.67 -14.60 -52.77
N GLU A 450 -29.53 -15.38 -52.10
CA GLU A 450 -30.42 -16.35 -52.76
C GLU A 450 -31.38 -15.68 -53.74
N LYS A 451 -31.90 -14.50 -53.38
CA LYS A 451 -32.79 -13.69 -54.22
C LYS A 451 -32.04 -12.88 -55.30
N GLY A 452 -30.71 -12.97 -55.36
CA GLY A 452 -29.88 -12.26 -56.34
C GLY A 452 -29.89 -10.72 -56.20
N VAL A 453 -30.32 -10.20 -55.05
CA VAL A 453 -30.34 -8.75 -54.78
C VAL A 453 -28.91 -8.24 -54.58
N ILE A 454 -28.09 -9.03 -53.90
CA ILE A 454 -26.66 -8.80 -53.74
C ILE A 454 -25.88 -9.93 -54.41
N ASN A 455 -24.66 -9.63 -54.86
CA ASN A 455 -23.82 -10.59 -55.56
C ASN A 455 -22.80 -11.19 -54.60
N GLU A 456 -22.40 -12.44 -54.84
CA GLU A 456 -21.36 -13.13 -54.07
C GLU A 456 -20.06 -12.30 -53.99
N SER A 457 -19.71 -11.56 -55.05
CA SER A 457 -18.55 -10.64 -55.07
C SER A 457 -18.58 -9.59 -53.95
N ILE A 458 -19.76 -9.03 -53.63
CA ILE A 458 -19.91 -8.00 -52.59
C ILE A 458 -19.72 -8.61 -51.20
N VAL A 459 -20.28 -9.81 -50.99
CA VAL A 459 -20.13 -10.54 -49.73
C VAL A 459 -18.70 -11.04 -49.55
N GLN A 460 -18.02 -11.42 -50.64
CA GLN A 460 -16.60 -11.75 -50.61
C GLN A 460 -15.74 -10.53 -50.30
N GLN A 461 -15.99 -9.37 -50.92
CA GLN A 461 -15.31 -8.12 -50.59
C GLN A 461 -15.48 -7.75 -49.11
N TYR A 462 -16.65 -7.99 -48.54
CA TYR A 462 -16.87 -7.80 -47.11
C TYR A 462 -16.11 -8.83 -46.26
N ARG A 463 -16.16 -10.13 -46.63
CA ARG A 463 -15.42 -11.21 -45.94
C ARG A 463 -13.89 -11.00 -46.00
N THR A 464 -13.37 -10.44 -47.09
CA THR A 464 -11.96 -10.08 -47.25
C THR A 464 -11.62 -8.71 -46.65
N ARG A 465 -12.57 -8.06 -45.96
CA ARG A 465 -12.44 -6.73 -45.34
C ARG A 465 -12.07 -5.61 -46.32
N THR A 466 -12.40 -5.77 -47.59
CA THR A 466 -12.26 -4.73 -48.64
C THR A 466 -13.32 -3.65 -48.52
N ILE A 467 -14.50 -3.98 -47.97
CA ILE A 467 -15.57 -3.04 -47.63
C ILE A 467 -16.00 -3.23 -46.17
N THR A 468 -16.44 -2.15 -45.51
CA THR A 468 -16.89 -2.17 -44.11
C THR A 468 -18.35 -2.64 -43.99
N ILE A 469 -18.80 -2.97 -42.77
CA ILE A 469 -20.20 -3.34 -42.52
C ILE A 469 -21.18 -2.20 -42.84
N THR A 470 -20.79 -0.95 -42.60
CA THR A 470 -21.58 0.22 -42.96
C THR A 470 -21.71 0.34 -44.47
N GLN A 471 -20.60 0.17 -45.21
CA GLN A 471 -20.62 0.17 -46.67
C GLN A 471 -21.45 -0.99 -47.24
N LEU A 472 -21.37 -2.18 -46.64
CA LEU A 472 -22.23 -3.31 -47.01
C LEU A 472 -23.71 -2.98 -46.76
N ALA A 473 -24.03 -2.38 -45.62
CA ALA A 473 -25.40 -2.03 -45.26
C ALA A 473 -25.98 -0.93 -46.15
N ASP A 474 -25.16 0.03 -46.59
CA ASP A 474 -25.55 1.06 -47.56
C ASP A 474 -25.89 0.42 -48.92
N ILE A 475 -25.02 -0.47 -49.42
CA ILE A 475 -25.26 -1.21 -50.67
C ILE A 475 -26.55 -2.05 -50.57
N VAL A 476 -26.74 -2.76 -49.46
CA VAL A 476 -27.95 -3.57 -49.21
C VAL A 476 -29.19 -2.69 -49.14
N THR A 477 -29.12 -1.57 -48.44
CA THR A 477 -30.24 -0.63 -48.28
C THR A 477 -30.62 0.02 -49.61
N GLU A 478 -29.65 0.43 -50.41
CA GLU A 478 -29.86 1.02 -51.74
C GLU A 478 -30.47 0.01 -52.71
N LYS A 479 -29.92 -1.20 -52.79
CA LYS A 479 -30.45 -2.25 -53.66
C LYS A 479 -31.84 -2.74 -53.26
N THR A 480 -32.12 -2.80 -51.96
CA THR A 480 -33.45 -3.18 -51.46
C THR A 480 -34.49 -2.08 -51.74
N LYS A 481 -34.09 -0.79 -51.69
CA LYS A 481 -34.95 0.33 -52.12
C LYS A 481 -35.28 0.26 -53.62
N HIS A 482 -34.30 -0.08 -54.46
CA HIS A 482 -34.53 -0.26 -55.90
C HIS A 482 -35.53 -1.39 -56.22
N LEU A 483 -35.50 -2.49 -55.45
CA LEU A 483 -36.52 -3.55 -55.58
C LEU A 483 -37.93 -3.04 -55.24
N LEU A 484 -38.09 -2.33 -54.12
CA LEU A 484 -39.38 -1.79 -53.69
C LEU A 484 -39.97 -0.79 -54.71
N LEU A 485 -39.13 0.05 -55.33
CA LEU A 485 -39.53 1.00 -56.38
C LEU A 485 -39.87 0.31 -57.72
N SER A 486 -39.19 -0.79 -58.05
CA SER A 486 -39.50 -1.60 -59.24
C SER A 486 -40.79 -2.40 -59.10
N SER A 487 -41.16 -2.83 -57.89
CA SER A 487 -42.43 -3.51 -57.62
C SER A 487 -43.65 -2.59 -57.62
N SER A 488 -43.46 -1.28 -57.35
CA SER A 488 -44.55 -0.28 -57.41
C SER A 488 -44.84 0.25 -58.81
N SER A 489 -44.03 -0.09 -59.81
CA SER A 489 -44.23 0.28 -61.21
C SER A 489 -44.84 -0.84 -62.06
N SER A 490 -45.24 -1.95 -61.44
CA SER A 490 -45.91 -3.11 -62.06
C SER A 490 -47.27 -3.45 -61.43
N SER A 491 -48.00 -2.45 -60.94
CA SER A 491 -49.40 -2.60 -60.47
C SER A 491 -50.37 -1.87 -61.39
#